data_AF-A0A9J6E697-F1
#
_entry.id   AF-A0A9J6E697-F1
#
_cell.length_a   1.000
_cell.length_b   1.000
_cell.length_c   1.000
_cell.angle_alpha   90.00
_cell.angle_beta   90.00
_cell.angle_gamma   90.00
#
_symmetry.space_group_name_H-M   'P 1'
#
loop_
_entity.id
_entity.type
_entity.pdbx_description
1 polymer ?
#
loop_
_entity_poly.entity_id
_entity_poly.type
_entity_poly.pdbx_seq_one_letter_code
_entity_poly.pdbx_strand_id
1 'polypeptide(L)'
;MKAGYRKRLVERLLQNLRVGRELKIGLLGAISMLSESWADAKKEMIQNCFRHAGFPMPGDHTPNSGSIEDTAGVSAEVWNELAEFPGAIDGSTFVEFVSANDDVPIMGQLQDEDYIADVVLTTSQSDSNMEIDDGPLPTSSEVIMHLRWSGAIA
;
A
#
# COMPACT_ATOMS: atom_id res chain seq x y z
N MET A 1 4.40 4.87 -2.35
CA MET A 1 3.70 4.07 -3.39
C MET A 1 2.78 4.89 -4.29
N LYS A 2 1.67 5.48 -3.79
CA LYS A 2 0.72 6.24 -4.60
C LYS A 2 1.35 7.45 -5.33
N ALA A 3 2.09 8.27 -4.59
CA ALA A 3 2.82 9.41 -5.14
C ALA A 3 3.83 8.99 -6.23
N GLY A 4 4.57 7.90 -6.00
CA GLY A 4 5.51 7.33 -6.96
C GLY A 4 4.84 6.87 -8.26
N TYR A 5 3.64 6.30 -8.17
CA TYR A 5 2.88 5.87 -9.35
C TYR A 5 2.40 7.08 -10.15
N ARG A 6 1.86 8.10 -9.48
CA ARG A 6 1.40 9.35 -10.09
C ARG A 6 2.54 10.09 -10.79
N LYS A 7 3.73 10.14 -10.19
CA LYS A 7 4.92 10.70 -10.81
C LYS A 7 5.25 10.00 -12.14
N ARG A 8 5.33 8.66 -12.12
CA ARG A 8 5.59 7.86 -13.33
C ARG A 8 4.51 8.02 -14.39
N LEU A 9 3.26 8.19 -13.97
CA LEU A 9 2.13 8.45 -14.88
C LEU A 9 2.33 9.77 -15.64
N VAL A 10 2.72 10.83 -14.94
CA VAL A 10 3.01 12.15 -15.52
C VAL A 10 4.19 12.06 -16.50
N GLU A 11 5.28 11.40 -16.11
CA GLU A 11 6.44 11.19 -16.99
C GLU A 11 6.05 10.45 -18.27
N ARG A 12 5.22 9.41 -18.15
CA ARG A 12 4.73 8.64 -19.30
C ARG A 12 3.77 9.44 -20.18
N LEU A 13 2.93 10.28 -19.59
CA LEU A 13 2.06 11.20 -20.33
C LEU A 13 2.89 12.17 -21.16
N LEU A 14 3.88 12.81 -20.54
CA LEU A 14 4.78 13.75 -21.22
C LEU A 14 5.51 13.08 -22.40
N GLN A 15 6.04 11.86 -22.20
CA GLN A 15 6.68 11.11 -23.28
C GLN A 15 5.72 10.82 -24.45
N ASN A 16 4.46 10.49 -24.17
CA ASN A 16 3.48 10.23 -25.22
C ASN A 16 3.12 11.53 -25.97
N LEU A 17 2.94 12.64 -25.26
CA LEU A 17 2.68 13.95 -25.87
C LEU A 17 3.82 14.41 -26.78
N ARG A 18 5.09 14.22 -26.36
CA ARG A 18 6.28 14.52 -27.20
C ARG A 18 6.28 13.77 -28.53
N VAL A 19 5.73 12.55 -28.56
CA VAL A 19 5.67 11.69 -29.75
C VAL A 19 4.31 11.77 -30.47
N GLY A 20 3.37 12.59 -29.96
CA GLY A 20 2.02 12.72 -30.51
C GLY A 20 1.17 11.45 -30.36
N ARG A 21 1.44 10.63 -29.33
CA ARG A 21 0.69 9.40 -29.03
C ARG A 21 -0.28 9.61 -27.89
N GLU A 22 -1.34 8.82 -27.90
CA GLU A 22 -2.28 8.72 -26.78
C GLU A 22 -1.64 7.92 -25.63
N LEU A 23 -1.91 8.33 -24.39
CA LEU A 23 -1.49 7.59 -23.21
C LEU A 23 -2.29 6.28 -23.10
N LYS A 24 -1.63 5.14 -23.36
CA LYS A 24 -2.19 3.81 -23.12
C LYS A 24 -1.33 3.05 -22.12
N ILE A 25 -1.92 2.73 -20.98
CA ILE A 25 -1.29 1.91 -19.93
C ILE A 25 -2.06 0.60 -19.86
N GLY A 26 -1.47 -0.47 -20.38
CA GLY A 26 -2.00 -1.82 -20.20
C GLY A 26 -1.77 -2.32 -18.78
N LEU A 27 -2.47 -3.39 -18.39
CA LEU A 27 -2.37 -4.00 -17.06
C LEU A 27 -0.91 -4.29 -16.65
N LEU A 28 -0.12 -4.88 -17.55
CA LEU A 28 1.29 -5.16 -17.30
C LEU A 28 2.07 -3.88 -17.00
N GLY A 29 1.85 -2.81 -17.77
CA GLY A 29 2.50 -1.52 -17.55
C GLY A 29 2.11 -0.89 -16.21
N ALA A 30 0.84 -1.01 -15.81
CA ALA A 30 0.38 -0.55 -14.51
C ALA A 30 1.04 -1.32 -13.36
N ILE A 31 1.14 -2.66 -13.46
CA ILE A 31 1.81 -3.49 -12.46
C ILE A 31 3.30 -3.15 -12.37
N SER A 32 3.98 -2.97 -13.51
CA SER A 32 5.39 -2.56 -13.51
C SER A 32 5.59 -1.21 -12.83
N MET A 33 4.81 -0.20 -13.20
CA MET A 33 4.88 1.13 -12.55
C MET A 33 4.60 1.05 -11.04
N LEU A 34 3.68 0.17 -10.62
CA LEU A 34 3.38 -0.04 -9.20
C LEU A 34 4.55 -0.69 -8.47
N SER A 35 5.17 -1.71 -9.06
CA SER A 35 6.33 -2.40 -8.49
C SER A 35 7.53 -1.46 -8.30
N GLU A 36 7.82 -0.61 -9.29
CA GLU A 36 8.86 0.41 -9.19
C GLU A 36 8.52 1.47 -8.14
N SER A 37 7.25 1.89 -8.07
CA SER A 37 6.80 2.85 -7.05
C SER A 37 6.82 2.30 -5.63
N TRP A 38 6.81 0.97 -5.49
CA TRP A 38 7.01 0.28 -4.22
C TRP A 38 8.51 0.18 -3.88
N ALA A 39 9.37 -0.06 -4.87
CA ALA A 39 10.82 -0.07 -4.66
C ALA A 39 11.36 1.27 -4.15
N ASP A 40 10.71 2.39 -4.50
CA ASP A 40 11.05 3.72 -3.99
C ASP A 40 10.57 3.97 -2.54
N ALA A 41 9.79 3.05 -1.94
CA ALA A 41 9.32 3.21 -0.57
C ALA A 41 10.49 3.07 0.40
N LYS A 42 10.80 4.15 1.12
CA LYS A 42 11.88 4.16 2.11
C LYS A 42 11.49 3.33 3.35
N LYS A 43 12.49 2.77 4.04
CA LYS A 43 12.28 1.98 5.27
C LYS A 43 11.55 2.79 6.34
N GLU A 44 11.83 4.08 6.41
CA GLU A 44 11.21 5.03 7.34
C GLU A 44 9.72 5.18 7.08
N MET A 45 9.28 5.10 5.82
CA MET A 45 7.86 5.13 5.46
C MET A 45 7.14 3.89 5.99
N ILE A 46 7.77 2.70 5.85
CA ILE A 46 7.24 1.45 6.37
C ILE A 46 7.17 1.49 7.91
N GLN A 47 8.23 1.96 8.56
CA GLN A 47 8.25 2.14 10.02
C GLN A 47 7.16 3.08 10.49
N ASN A 48 6.95 4.19 9.79
CA ASN A 48 5.88 5.12 10.11
C ASN A 48 4.49 4.48 9.93
N CYS A 49 4.29 3.63 8.91
CA CYS A 49 3.05 2.86 8.76
C CYS A 49 2.79 1.93 9.95
N PHE A 50 3.81 1.18 10.42
CA PHE A 50 3.67 0.34 11.62
C PHE A 50 3.34 1.16 12.87
N ARG A 51 4.00 2.30 13.03
CA ARG A 51 3.72 3.22 14.14
C ARG A 51 2.29 3.76 14.11
N HIS A 52 1.79 4.18 12.95
CA HIS A 52 0.41 4.64 12.79
C HIS A 52 -0.62 3.53 13.04
N ALA A 53 -0.27 2.27 12.74
CA ALA A 53 -1.10 1.11 13.07
C ALA A 53 -1.01 0.70 14.55
N GLY A 54 -0.33 1.49 15.39
CA GLY A 54 -0.25 1.25 16.83
C GLY A 54 0.78 0.20 17.24
N PHE A 55 1.67 -0.23 16.33
CA PHE A 55 2.78 -1.12 16.68
C PHE A 55 3.95 -0.28 17.25
N PRO A 56 4.23 -0.36 18.56
CA PRO A 56 5.33 0.39 19.16
C PRO A 56 6.66 -0.20 18.69
N MET A 57 7.51 0.65 18.11
CA MET A 57 8.89 0.26 17.81
C MET A 57 9.74 0.43 19.08
N PRO A 58 10.57 -0.55 19.46
CA PRO A 58 11.42 -0.42 20.64
C PRO A 58 12.38 0.77 20.48
N GLY A 59 12.19 1.79 21.31
CA GLY A 59 13.01 3.02 21.34
C GLY A 59 12.31 4.32 20.89
N ASP A 60 11.06 4.27 20.44
CA ASP A 60 10.37 5.47 19.92
C ASP A 60 9.56 6.19 21.03
N HIS A 61 10.23 7.02 21.82
CA HIS A 61 9.61 8.02 22.69
C HIS A 61 9.76 9.43 22.07
N THR A 62 9.36 9.63 20.82
CA THR A 62 9.34 10.97 20.22
C THR A 62 7.98 11.29 19.61
N PRO A 63 7.30 12.38 20.06
CA PRO A 63 6.05 12.78 19.44
C PRO A 63 6.35 13.45 18.09
N ASN A 64 5.75 12.86 17.06
CA ASN A 64 5.33 13.42 15.78
C ASN A 64 6.05 14.69 15.25
N SER A 65 6.76 14.53 14.14
CA SER A 65 6.82 15.57 13.11
C SER A 65 6.61 14.90 11.75
N GLY A 66 5.35 14.84 11.35
CA GLY A 66 4.96 14.43 10.02
C GLY A 66 5.44 15.47 9.01
N SER A 67 6.38 15.07 8.16
CA SER A 67 6.38 15.40 6.73
C SER A 67 7.42 14.52 6.07
N ILE A 68 6.96 13.47 5.36
CA ILE A 68 7.81 12.81 4.36
C ILE A 68 7.61 13.59 3.05
N GLU A 69 8.11 14.81 3.02
CA GLU A 69 8.33 15.53 1.78
C GLU A 69 9.73 15.20 1.28
N ASP A 70 9.80 14.14 0.49
CA ASP A 70 10.99 13.91 -0.33
C ASP A 70 10.58 13.30 -1.67
N THR A 71 9.74 14.05 -2.38
CA THR A 71 9.34 13.77 -3.77
C THR A 71 9.96 14.77 -4.76
N ALA A 72 10.85 15.66 -4.31
CA ALA A 72 11.03 16.98 -4.93
C ALA A 72 12.06 17.09 -6.08
N GLY A 73 12.85 16.06 -6.40
CA GLY A 73 14.01 16.30 -7.27
C GLY A 73 13.80 16.26 -8.79
N VAL A 74 12.72 15.65 -9.29
CA VAL A 74 12.56 15.36 -10.75
C VAL A 74 11.17 15.72 -11.28
N SER A 75 10.21 16.04 -10.40
CA SER A 75 8.82 16.19 -10.80
C SER A 75 8.41 17.59 -11.20
N ALA A 76 9.06 18.63 -10.66
CA ALA A 76 8.69 20.01 -10.93
C ALA A 76 9.02 20.39 -12.39
N GLU A 77 10.18 19.94 -12.90
CA GLU A 77 10.60 20.17 -14.27
C GLU A 77 9.68 19.45 -15.27
N VAL A 78 9.38 18.17 -15.01
CA VAL A 78 8.47 17.37 -15.83
C VAL A 78 7.05 17.96 -15.85
N TRP A 79 6.59 18.48 -14.71
CA TRP A 79 5.27 19.11 -14.61
C TRP A 79 5.21 20.46 -15.34
N ASN A 80 6.26 21.28 -15.22
CA ASN A 80 6.36 22.54 -15.94
C ASN A 80 6.36 22.32 -17.46
N GLU A 81 7.11 21.33 -17.94
CA GLU A 81 7.11 20.96 -19.35
C GLU A 81 5.74 20.44 -19.80
N LEU A 82 5.07 19.64 -18.98
CA LEU A 82 3.71 19.17 -19.28
C LEU A 82 2.73 20.35 -19.38
N ALA A 83 2.90 21.42 -18.60
CA ALA A 83 2.07 22.62 -18.65
C ALA A 83 2.19 23.41 -19.97
N GLU A 84 3.27 23.22 -20.74
CA GLU A 84 3.45 23.85 -22.06
C GLU A 84 2.55 23.23 -23.13
N PHE A 85 2.02 22.02 -22.90
CA PHE A 85 1.10 21.37 -23.82
C PHE A 85 -0.32 21.92 -23.67
N PRO A 86 -0.97 22.38 -24.76
CA PRO A 86 -2.29 23.00 -24.68
C PRO A 86 -3.34 22.00 -24.17
N GLY A 87 -4.01 22.38 -23.08
CA GLY A 87 -5.06 21.58 -22.43
C GLY A 87 -4.55 20.46 -21.51
N ALA A 88 -3.23 20.40 -21.22
CA ALA A 88 -2.67 19.34 -20.38
C ALA A 88 -2.85 19.59 -18.87
N ILE A 89 -2.79 20.85 -18.40
CA ILE A 89 -2.88 21.21 -16.98
C ILE A 89 -3.64 22.53 -16.84
N ASP A 90 -4.58 22.61 -15.89
CA ASP A 90 -5.37 23.81 -15.61
C ASP A 90 -5.06 24.36 -14.20
N GLY A 91 -3.94 25.09 -14.07
CA GLY A 91 -3.58 25.82 -12.85
C GLY A 91 -3.16 24.99 -11.62
N SER A 92 -3.31 23.66 -11.64
CA SER A 92 -2.94 22.76 -10.54
C SER A 92 -1.42 22.56 -10.43
N THR A 93 -0.90 22.51 -9.21
CA THR A 93 0.51 22.20 -8.97
C THR A 93 0.79 20.70 -8.95
N PHE A 94 2.05 20.30 -9.20
CA PHE A 94 2.44 18.88 -9.11
C PHE A 94 2.14 18.29 -7.73
N VAL A 95 2.41 19.07 -6.66
CA VAL A 95 2.21 18.63 -5.28
C VAL A 95 0.74 18.36 -5.04
N GLU A 96 -0.14 19.28 -5.42
CA GLU A 96 -1.59 19.14 -5.32
C GLU A 96 -2.11 17.91 -6.07
N PHE A 97 -1.62 17.64 -7.27
CA PHE A 97 -1.98 16.43 -8.02
C PHE A 97 -1.55 15.14 -7.30
N VAL A 98 -0.35 15.15 -6.71
CA VAL A 98 0.18 13.99 -5.99
C VAL A 98 -0.58 13.74 -4.69
N SER A 99 -0.80 14.78 -3.88
CA SER A 99 -1.39 14.70 -2.54
C SER A 99 -2.92 14.70 -2.52
N ALA A 100 -3.60 14.78 -3.67
CA ALA A 100 -5.08 14.84 -3.77
C ALA A 100 -5.88 13.72 -3.06
N ASN A 101 -5.25 12.70 -2.47
CA ASN A 101 -5.96 11.72 -1.64
C ASN A 101 -5.28 11.44 -0.30
N ASP A 102 -4.39 12.31 0.16
CA ASP A 102 -3.78 12.12 1.48
C ASP A 102 -4.84 12.28 2.58
N ASP A 103 -5.87 13.10 2.34
CA ASP A 103 -7.01 13.29 3.25
C ASP A 103 -8.06 12.16 3.19
N VAL A 104 -7.91 11.20 2.28
CA VAL A 104 -8.85 10.07 2.18
C VAL A 104 -8.44 8.99 3.18
N PRO A 105 -9.28 8.67 4.18
CA PRO A 105 -8.96 7.62 5.14
C PRO A 105 -8.81 6.27 4.40
N ILE A 106 -7.61 5.70 4.46
CA ILE A 106 -7.25 4.43 3.80
C ILE A 106 -7.56 3.23 4.71
N MET A 107 -7.70 3.47 6.01
CA MET A 107 -8.05 2.48 7.02
C MET A 107 -9.52 2.65 7.39
N GLY A 108 -10.26 1.54 7.48
CA GLY A 108 -11.59 1.56 8.08
C GLY A 108 -11.47 2.03 9.52
N GLN A 109 -12.10 3.15 9.86
CA GLN A 109 -12.24 3.54 11.25
C GLN A 109 -13.30 2.61 11.84
N LEU A 110 -12.88 1.58 12.59
CA LEU A 110 -13.81 0.92 13.50
C LEU A 110 -14.26 1.99 14.49
N GLN A 111 -15.56 2.25 14.55
CA GLN A 111 -16.11 3.08 15.61
C GLN A 111 -15.98 2.30 16.93
N ASP A 112 -15.93 3.00 18.07
CA ASP A 112 -15.80 2.37 19.38
C ASP A 112 -16.93 1.34 19.61
N GLU A 113 -18.11 1.58 19.04
CA GLU A 113 -19.27 0.69 19.05
C GLU A 113 -19.00 -0.66 18.35
N ASP A 114 -18.25 -0.66 17.25
CA ASP A 114 -17.91 -1.88 16.50
C ASP A 114 -16.88 -2.72 17.29
N TYR A 115 -15.95 -2.06 17.98
CA TYR A 115 -15.01 -2.73 18.88
C TYR A 115 -15.72 -3.41 20.05
N ILE A 116 -16.67 -2.72 20.68
CA ILE A 116 -17.44 -3.28 21.81
C ILE A 116 -18.25 -4.49 21.34
N ALA A 117 -18.89 -4.41 20.17
CA ALA A 117 -19.65 -5.53 19.61
C ALA A 117 -18.76 -6.77 19.38
N ASP A 118 -17.56 -6.59 18.85
CA ASP A 118 -16.60 -7.67 18.59
C ASP A 118 -16.09 -8.32 19.88
N VAL A 119 -15.75 -7.53 20.91
CA VAL A 119 -15.32 -8.03 22.22
C VAL A 119 -16.43 -8.81 22.93
N VAL A 120 -17.67 -8.33 22.85
CA VAL A 120 -18.85 -9.01 23.45
C VAL A 120 -19.14 -10.33 22.73
N LEU A 121 -19.01 -10.38 21.41
CA LEU A 121 -19.15 -11.60 20.60
C LEU A 121 -18.07 -12.64 20.92
N THR A 122 -16.83 -12.19 21.14
CA THR A 122 -15.69 -13.05 21.48
C THR A 122 -15.80 -13.62 22.90
N THR A 123 -16.29 -12.80 23.84
CA THR A 123 -16.52 -13.21 25.23
C THR A 123 -17.68 -14.20 25.34
N SER A 124 -18.73 -14.05 24.52
CA SER A 124 -19.91 -14.93 24.54
C SER A 124 -19.66 -16.33 23.94
N GLN A 125 -18.56 -16.52 23.21
CA GLN A 125 -18.18 -17.82 22.62
C GLN A 125 -17.19 -18.63 23.49
N SER A 126 -16.68 -18.05 24.59
CA SER A 126 -15.66 -18.69 25.42
C SER A 126 -16.20 -19.57 26.55
N ASP A 127 -17.52 -19.70 26.70
CA ASP A 127 -18.16 -20.58 27.71
C ASP A 127 -18.64 -21.94 27.16
N SER A 128 -18.34 -22.26 25.90
CA SER A 128 -18.46 -23.63 25.39
C SER A 128 -17.13 -24.34 25.51
N ASN A 129 -16.93 -25.03 26.64
CA ASN A 129 -15.85 -25.98 26.88
C ASN A 129 -15.95 -27.14 25.86
N MET A 130 -15.41 -26.95 24.66
CA MET A 130 -15.07 -28.06 23.76
C MET A 130 -13.72 -28.60 24.21
N GLU A 131 -13.71 -29.81 24.79
CA GLU A 131 -12.48 -30.58 24.94
C GLU A 131 -11.84 -30.72 23.55
N ILE A 132 -10.72 -30.03 23.36
CA ILE A 132 -9.82 -30.26 22.23
C ILE A 132 -9.08 -31.55 22.58
N ASP A 133 -9.41 -32.64 21.89
CA ASP A 133 -8.59 -33.84 21.86
C ASP A 133 -7.25 -33.47 21.23
N ASP A 134 -6.23 -33.25 22.09
CA ASP A 134 -4.83 -33.01 21.74
C ASP A 134 -4.18 -34.29 21.16
N GLY A 135 -4.82 -34.85 20.13
CA GLY A 135 -4.20 -35.87 19.29
C GLY A 135 -2.93 -35.29 18.65
N PRO A 136 -1.86 -36.09 18.51
CA PRO A 136 -0.58 -35.59 18.01
C PRO A 136 -0.77 -34.93 16.64
N LEU A 137 -0.40 -33.64 16.58
CA LEU A 137 -0.39 -32.88 15.33
C LEU A 137 0.50 -33.58 14.31
N PRO A 138 0.03 -33.81 13.08
CA PRO A 138 0.83 -34.46 12.06
C PRO A 138 2.07 -33.62 11.79
N THR A 139 3.22 -34.28 11.86
CA THR A 139 4.51 -33.66 11.58
C THR A 139 4.59 -33.23 10.11
N SER A 140 5.40 -32.21 9.82
CA SER A 140 5.61 -31.71 8.45
C SER A 140 5.94 -32.83 7.45
N SER A 141 6.67 -33.87 7.90
CA SER A 141 6.95 -35.07 7.10
C SER A 141 5.72 -35.90 6.73
N GLU A 142 4.73 -36.01 7.62
CA GLU A 142 3.49 -36.76 7.37
C GLU A 142 2.58 -36.03 6.39
N VAL A 143 2.51 -34.70 6.50
CA VAL A 143 1.77 -33.85 5.55
C VAL A 143 2.38 -33.94 4.14
N ILE A 144 3.71 -33.93 4.04
CA ILE A 144 4.41 -34.04 2.75
C ILE A 144 4.22 -35.42 2.11
N MET A 145 4.22 -36.51 2.88
CA MET A 145 3.91 -37.84 2.34
C MET A 145 2.48 -37.93 1.78
N HIS A 146 1.51 -37.32 2.47
CA HIS A 146 0.12 -37.34 2.04
C HIS A 146 -0.10 -36.55 0.73
N LEU A 147 0.59 -35.44 0.57
CA LEU A 147 0.57 -34.63 -0.66
C LEU A 147 1.25 -35.35 -1.83
N ARG A 148 2.31 -36.13 -1.57
CA ARG A 148 3.00 -36.94 -2.57
C ARG A 148 2.15 -38.14 -3.02
N TRP A 149 1.44 -38.79 -2.11
CA TRP A 149 0.50 -39.86 -2.45
C TRP A 149 -0.67 -39.32 -3.26
N SER A 150 -1.15 -38.11 -2.93
CA SER A 150 -2.27 -37.46 -3.62
C SER A 150 -1.91 -36.85 -4.98
N GLY A 151 -0.65 -36.96 -5.43
CA GLY A 151 -0.17 -36.42 -6.71
C GLY A 151 -0.16 -34.88 -6.77
N ALA A 152 -0.25 -34.20 -5.62
CA ALA A 152 -0.34 -32.73 -5.55
C ALA A 152 1.03 -32.05 -5.65
N ILE A 153 2.11 -32.79 -5.45
CA ILE A 153 3.50 -32.32 -5.60
C ILE A 153 4.25 -33.40 -6.38
N ALA A 154 4.72 -33.05 -7.57
CA ALA A 154 5.54 -33.92 -8.43
C ALA A 154 7.01 -33.92 -7.98
#